data_AF-A0A7S3MNE4-F1
#
_entry.id   AF-A0A7S3MNE4-F1
#
_cell.length_a   1.000
_cell.length_b   1.000
_cell.length_c   1.000
_cell.angle_alpha   90.00
_cell.angle_beta   90.00
_cell.angle_gamma   90.00
#
_symmetry.space_group_name_H-M   'P 1'
#
loop_
_entity.id
_entity.type
_entity.pdbx_description
1 polymer ?
#
loop_
_entity_poly.entity_id
_entity_poly.type
_entity_poly.pdbx_seq_one_letter_code
_entity_poly.pdbx_strand_id
1 'polypeptide(L)'
;MVTCYNGNFKAYFYSEGYLRTSCREFTLNNLANRMVHLTNDAVQKKAEDYGKFEPGNKLSYSEFQSYIDKNHGGLNVCFERDILPQIKKLTTDCFRASWGKMDPYKRFNTFECFGLDFMIDEQ
;
A
#
# COMPACT_ATOMS: atom_id res chain seq x y z
N MET A 1 -3.42 -12.40 0.68
CA MET A 1 -3.10 -13.83 0.50
C MET A 1 -4.20 -14.47 -0.33
N VAL A 2 -3.86 -15.30 -1.30
CA VAL A 2 -4.83 -16.08 -2.07
C VAL A 2 -4.57 -17.55 -1.83
N THR A 3 -5.64 -18.34 -1.64
CA THR A 3 -5.57 -19.80 -1.49
C THR A 3 -6.43 -20.46 -2.55
N CYS A 4 -6.00 -21.64 -3.03
CA CYS A 4 -6.78 -22.51 -3.92
C CYS A 4 -6.99 -23.86 -3.23
N TYR A 5 -8.25 -24.15 -2.89
CA TYR A 5 -8.65 -25.43 -2.27
C TYR A 5 -9.79 -26.07 -3.06
N ASN A 6 -9.56 -27.28 -3.58
CA ASN A 6 -10.49 -27.99 -4.48
C ASN A 6 -10.97 -27.12 -5.66
N GLY A 7 -10.07 -26.33 -6.25
CA GLY A 7 -10.40 -25.40 -7.34
C GLY A 7 -11.22 -24.17 -6.92
N ASN A 8 -11.50 -23.98 -5.63
CA ASN A 8 -12.11 -22.77 -5.10
C ASN A 8 -11.01 -21.81 -4.68
N PHE A 9 -11.02 -20.59 -5.21
CA PHE A 9 -10.08 -19.58 -4.77
C PHE A 9 -10.73 -18.70 -3.72
N LYS A 10 -9.95 -18.38 -2.71
CA LYS A 10 -10.32 -17.43 -1.67
C LYS A 10 -9.20 -16.41 -1.52
N ALA A 11 -9.55 -15.14 -1.65
CA ALA A 11 -8.66 -14.04 -1.34
C ALA A 11 -8.92 -13.55 0.09
N TYR A 12 -7.84 -13.39 0.84
CA TYR A 12 -7.83 -12.87 2.20
C TYR A 12 -7.03 -11.56 2.21
N PHE A 13 -7.63 -10.53 2.80
CA PHE A 13 -7.02 -9.22 2.96
C PHE A 13 -6.56 -9.07 4.41
N TYR A 14 -5.29 -8.72 4.62
CA TYR A 14 -4.75 -8.50 5.95
C TYR A 14 -5.15 -7.11 6.46
N SER A 15 -5.58 -6.98 7.71
CA SER A 15 -6.12 -5.72 8.24
C SER A 15 -5.06 -4.64 8.38
N GLU A 16 -3.84 -5.05 8.74
CA GLU A 16 -2.73 -4.14 8.96
C GLU A 16 -1.90 -3.94 7.69
N GLY A 17 -1.40 -2.73 7.52
CA GLY A 17 -0.43 -2.39 6.50
C GLY A 17 0.41 -1.20 6.95
N TYR A 18 1.24 -0.71 6.04
CA TYR A 18 2.10 0.43 6.30
C TYR A 18 2.22 1.29 5.05
N LEU A 19 2.36 2.59 5.27
CA LEU A 19 2.67 3.57 4.25
C LEU A 19 4.19 3.68 4.13
N ARG A 20 4.69 3.81 2.90
CA ARG A 20 6.11 4.11 2.63
C ARG A 20 6.23 5.59 2.26
N THR A 21 7.03 6.32 3.02
CA THR A 21 7.18 7.77 2.85
C THR A 21 8.51 8.12 2.18
N SER A 22 8.57 9.29 1.52
CA SER A 22 9.83 9.89 1.09
C SER A 22 10.33 10.85 2.16
N CYS A 23 11.65 10.88 2.43
CA CYS A 23 12.24 11.81 3.40
C CYS A 23 12.59 13.19 2.79
N ARG A 24 12.13 13.47 1.55
CA ARG A 24 12.34 14.71 0.83
C ARG A 24 11.00 15.32 0.45
N GLU A 25 10.95 16.65 0.43
CA GLU A 25 9.80 17.41 -0.01
C GLU A 25 9.51 17.17 -1.49
N PHE A 26 8.23 16.98 -1.81
CA PHE A 26 7.79 16.71 -3.17
C PHE A 26 7.98 17.96 -4.06
N THR A 27 8.58 17.79 -5.24
CA THR A 27 8.76 18.89 -6.19
C THR A 27 8.75 18.40 -7.63
N LEU A 28 8.05 19.13 -8.50
CA LEU A 28 8.01 18.88 -9.94
C LEU A 28 9.19 19.53 -10.69
N ASN A 29 10.01 20.34 -10.01
CA ASN A 29 11.09 21.09 -10.63
C ASN A 29 12.25 20.20 -11.12
N ASN A 30 12.43 19.02 -10.51
CA ASN A 30 13.46 18.07 -10.89
C ASN A 30 12.93 16.62 -10.86
N LEU A 31 12.48 16.15 -12.01
CA LEU A 31 11.97 14.78 -12.18
C LEU A 31 13.07 13.71 -12.17
N ALA A 32 14.34 14.08 -12.40
CA ALA A 32 15.46 13.15 -12.34
C ALA A 32 15.82 12.76 -10.91
N ASN A 33 15.39 13.54 -9.91
CA ASN A 33 15.66 13.25 -8.52
C ASN A 33 14.77 12.12 -7.98
N ARG A 34 15.30 10.89 -8.08
CA ARG A 34 14.62 9.67 -7.61
C ARG A 34 14.30 9.66 -6.12
N MET A 35 15.02 10.42 -5.29
CA MET A 35 14.78 10.45 -3.84
C MET A 35 13.48 11.15 -3.47
N VAL A 36 13.02 12.06 -4.33
CA VAL A 36 11.76 12.79 -4.14
C VAL A 36 10.58 11.96 -4.66
N HIS A 37 10.79 11.24 -5.77
CA HIS A 37 9.70 10.61 -6.52
C HIS A 37 9.51 9.11 -6.25
N LEU A 38 10.49 8.42 -5.65
CA LEU A 38 10.41 6.99 -5.35
C LEU A 38 10.36 6.74 -3.85
N THR A 39 9.27 6.19 -3.35
CA THR A 39 9.09 5.80 -1.93
C THR A 39 9.66 4.42 -1.60
N ASN A 40 10.30 3.75 -2.57
CA ASN A 40 10.89 2.42 -2.38
C ASN A 40 11.99 2.46 -1.32
N ASP A 41 11.90 1.58 -0.33
CA ASP A 41 12.88 1.42 0.76
C ASP A 41 14.32 1.27 0.22
N ALA A 42 14.50 0.51 -0.86
CA ALA A 42 15.80 0.31 -1.51
C ALA A 42 16.44 1.59 -2.07
N VAL A 43 15.62 2.60 -2.39
CA VAL A 43 16.05 3.94 -2.82
C VAL A 43 16.22 4.84 -1.60
N GLN A 44 15.22 4.90 -0.74
CA GLN A 44 15.18 5.80 0.43
C GLN A 44 16.29 5.50 1.44
N LYS A 45 16.69 4.24 1.64
CA LYS A 45 17.78 3.88 2.57
C LYS A 45 19.15 4.45 2.21
N LYS A 46 19.31 4.94 0.98
CA LYS A 46 20.54 5.60 0.52
C LYS A 46 20.53 7.12 0.78
N ALA A 47 19.39 7.67 1.18
CA ALA A 47 19.29 9.06 1.58
C ALA A 47 19.90 9.23 2.99
N GLU A 48 20.63 10.32 3.19
CA GLU A 48 21.21 10.67 4.49
C GLU A 48 20.12 10.93 5.55
N ASP A 49 18.95 11.42 5.13
CA ASP A 49 17.80 11.72 5.99
C ASP A 49 16.85 10.51 6.20
N TYR A 50 17.28 9.28 5.88
CA TYR A 50 16.44 8.10 6.04
C TYR A 50 16.08 7.85 7.51
N GLY A 51 14.80 7.66 7.80
CA GLY A 51 14.30 7.43 9.17
C GLY A 51 14.21 8.69 10.04
N LYS A 52 14.33 9.89 9.45
CA LYS A 52 14.34 11.17 10.17
C LYS A 52 13.00 11.54 10.80
N PHE A 53 11.89 11.26 10.12
CA PHE A 53 10.54 11.63 10.57
C PHE A 53 9.82 10.45 11.21
N GLU A 54 9.91 9.27 10.60
CA GLU A 54 9.39 8.02 11.13
C GLU A 54 10.41 6.88 10.94
N PRO A 55 10.45 5.89 11.86
CA PRO A 55 11.41 4.78 11.78
C PRO A 55 11.34 4.06 10.44
N GLY A 56 12.43 4.15 9.67
CA GLY A 56 12.55 3.48 8.37
C GLY A 56 11.58 3.97 7.30
N ASN A 57 11.12 5.22 7.38
CA ASN A 57 10.17 5.83 6.43
C ASN A 57 8.89 4.99 6.28
N LYS A 58 8.43 4.41 7.39
CA LYS A 58 7.24 3.56 7.46
C LYS A 58 6.31 4.07 8.52
N LEU A 59 5.06 4.22 8.14
CA LEU A 59 3.98 4.67 9.01
C LEU A 59 2.89 3.62 9.05
N SER A 60 2.42 3.26 10.24
CA SER A 60 1.23 2.42 10.39
C SER A 60 -0.05 3.20 10.05
N TYR A 61 -1.15 2.48 9.83
CA TYR A 61 -2.45 3.11 9.57
C TYR A 61 -2.93 3.99 10.74
N SER A 62 -2.67 3.59 11.98
CA SER A 62 -3.06 4.35 13.17
C SER A 62 -2.24 5.64 13.33
N GLU A 63 -0.94 5.58 13.04
CA GLU A 63 -0.08 6.78 13.02
C GLU A 63 -0.49 7.73 11.89
N PHE A 64 -0.85 7.20 10.72
CA PHE A 64 -1.37 8.01 9.61
C PHE A 64 -2.70 8.68 9.95
N GLN A 65 -3.64 7.95 10.57
CA GLN A 65 -4.90 8.55 11.05
C GLN A 65 -4.63 9.67 12.04
N SER A 66 -3.73 9.43 13.01
CA SER A 66 -3.34 10.44 14.00
C SER A 66 -2.74 11.69 13.35
N TYR A 67 -1.98 11.51 12.26
CA TYR A 67 -1.44 12.62 11.47
C TYR A 67 -2.55 13.43 10.77
N ILE A 68 -3.53 12.76 10.16
CA ILE A 68 -4.69 13.43 9.53
C ILE A 68 -5.49 14.19 10.58
N ASP A 69 -5.82 13.57 11.70
CA ASP A 69 -6.63 14.21 12.75
C ASP A 69 -5.95 15.47 13.30
N LYS A 70 -4.62 15.43 13.46
CA LYS A 70 -3.83 16.54 14.00
C LYS A 70 -3.65 17.70 13.01
N ASN A 71 -3.35 17.41 11.74
CA ASN A 71 -2.97 18.44 10.76
C ASN A 71 -4.11 18.82 9.81
N HIS A 72 -5.08 17.92 9.62
CA HIS A 72 -6.16 18.03 8.64
C HIS A 72 -7.52 17.63 9.21
N GLY A 73 -7.73 17.75 10.53
CA GLY A 73 -8.98 17.33 11.19
C GLY A 73 -10.26 17.96 10.61
N GLY A 74 -10.15 19.12 9.95
CA GLY A 74 -11.27 19.74 9.23
C GLY A 74 -11.76 18.96 8.00
N LEU A 75 -10.96 18.04 7.44
CA LEU A 75 -11.36 17.18 6.32
C LEU A 75 -12.30 16.04 6.76
N ASN A 76 -12.31 15.69 8.06
CA ASN A 76 -13.11 14.59 8.61
C ASN A 76 -12.88 13.25 7.87
N VAL A 77 -11.64 13.01 7.43
CA VAL A 77 -11.24 11.78 6.72
C VAL A 77 -10.82 10.72 7.72
N CYS A 78 -11.39 9.53 7.59
CA CYS A 78 -11.01 8.35 8.35
C CYS A 78 -10.46 7.28 7.40
N PHE A 79 -9.20 6.89 7.58
CA PHE A 79 -8.51 5.93 6.72
C PHE A 79 -9.27 4.60 6.60
N GLU A 80 -9.74 4.04 7.71
CA GLU A 80 -10.48 2.77 7.71
C GLU A 80 -11.86 2.85 7.05
N ARG A 81 -12.52 4.00 7.16
CA ARG A 81 -13.87 4.23 6.63
C ARG A 81 -13.86 4.65 5.17
N ASP A 82 -12.91 5.49 4.78
CA ASP A 82 -12.94 6.21 3.50
C ASP A 82 -11.93 5.66 2.48
N ILE A 83 -10.74 5.23 2.93
CA ILE A 83 -9.64 4.84 2.03
C ILE A 83 -9.50 3.32 1.94
N LEU A 84 -9.49 2.63 3.08
CA LEU A 84 -9.31 1.17 3.14
C LEU A 84 -10.37 0.38 2.34
N PRO A 85 -11.66 0.79 2.28
CA PRO A 85 -12.63 0.11 1.44
C PRO A 85 -12.33 0.24 -0.05
N GLN A 86 -11.76 1.36 -0.49
CA GLN A 86 -11.35 1.56 -1.89
C GLN A 86 -10.17 0.63 -2.24
N ILE A 87 -9.18 0.53 -1.35
CA ILE A 87 -8.06 -0.42 -1.49
C ILE A 87 -8.57 -1.86 -1.59
N LYS A 88 -9.52 -2.26 -0.72
CA LYS A 88 -10.12 -3.61 -0.76
C LYS A 88 -10.88 -3.85 -2.06
N LYS A 89 -11.58 -2.85 -2.59
CA LYS A 89 -12.29 -2.93 -3.86
C LYS A 89 -11.31 -3.13 -5.03
N LEU A 90 -10.30 -2.28 -5.15
CA LEU A 90 -9.25 -2.40 -6.19
C LEU A 90 -8.53 -3.74 -6.13
N THR A 91 -8.20 -4.19 -4.92
CA THR A 91 -7.61 -5.52 -4.67
C THR A 91 -8.51 -6.63 -5.20
N THR A 92 -9.81 -6.57 -4.88
CA THR A 92 -10.79 -7.56 -5.30
C THR A 92 -10.94 -7.58 -6.82
N ASP A 93 -10.99 -6.42 -7.46
CA ASP A 93 -11.12 -6.29 -8.91
C ASP A 93 -9.88 -6.85 -9.63
N CYS A 94 -8.68 -6.59 -9.10
CA CYS A 94 -7.43 -7.14 -9.62
C CYS A 94 -7.40 -8.68 -9.58
N PHE A 95 -7.77 -9.28 -8.44
CA PHE A 95 -7.81 -10.75 -8.31
C PHE A 95 -8.93 -11.37 -9.15
N ARG A 96 -10.10 -10.72 -9.27
CA ARG A 96 -11.19 -11.20 -10.14
C ARG A 96 -10.81 -11.17 -11.61
N ALA A 97 -10.15 -10.11 -12.07
CA ALA A 97 -9.72 -9.97 -13.45
C ALA A 97 -8.65 -11.01 -13.84
N SER A 98 -7.81 -11.42 -12.89
CA SER A 98 -6.69 -12.34 -13.12
C SER A 98 -6.96 -13.79 -12.73
N TRP A 99 -8.01 -14.07 -11.96
CA TRP A 99 -8.34 -15.39 -11.39
C TRP A 99 -8.12 -16.56 -12.37
N GLY A 100 -8.62 -16.45 -13.60
CA GLY A 100 -8.57 -17.55 -14.58
C GLY A 100 -7.17 -17.84 -15.11
N LYS A 101 -6.23 -16.91 -14.92
CA LYS A 101 -4.82 -17.03 -15.33
C LYS A 101 -3.88 -17.26 -14.15
N MET A 102 -4.31 -17.04 -12.91
CA MET A 102 -3.47 -17.18 -11.72
C MET A 102 -3.08 -18.64 -11.44
N ASP A 103 -4.02 -19.58 -11.58
CA ASP A 103 -3.73 -21.01 -11.48
C ASP A 103 -4.47 -21.78 -12.60
N PRO A 104 -3.95 -21.73 -13.84
CA PRO A 104 -4.58 -22.37 -14.99
C PRO A 104 -4.70 -23.89 -14.84
N TYR A 105 -3.83 -24.49 -14.04
CA TYR A 105 -3.75 -25.93 -13.82
C TYR A 105 -4.55 -26.39 -12.59
N LYS A 106 -5.21 -25.47 -11.87
CA LYS A 106 -6.01 -25.75 -10.66
C LYS A 106 -5.26 -26.65 -9.67
N ARG A 107 -3.99 -26.31 -9.42
CA ARG A 107 -3.12 -27.09 -8.53
C ARG A 107 -3.73 -27.12 -7.14
N PHE A 108 -3.85 -28.32 -6.58
CA PHE A 108 -4.40 -28.51 -5.25
C PHE A 108 -3.47 -27.93 -4.17
N ASN A 109 -4.07 -27.29 -3.16
CA ASN A 109 -3.40 -26.83 -1.94
C ASN A 109 -2.29 -25.81 -2.16
N THR A 110 -2.52 -24.83 -3.05
CA THR A 110 -1.60 -23.73 -3.27
C THR A 110 -2.05 -22.48 -2.51
N PHE A 111 -1.08 -21.69 -2.05
CA PHE A 111 -1.32 -20.35 -1.55
C PHE A 111 -0.21 -19.42 -2.01
N GLU A 112 -0.54 -18.14 -2.12
CA GLU A 112 0.41 -17.10 -2.45
C GLU A 112 0.13 -15.82 -1.65
N CYS A 113 1.20 -15.21 -1.16
CA CYS A 113 1.17 -13.94 -0.45
C CYS A 113 1.54 -12.82 -1.41
N PHE A 114 0.59 -11.92 -1.65
CA PHE A 114 0.78 -10.75 -2.50
C PHE A 114 0.98 -9.51 -1.64
N GLY A 115 2.00 -8.72 -1.97
CA GLY A 115 2.12 -7.32 -1.56
C GLY A 115 1.55 -6.44 -2.67
N LEU A 116 0.55 -5.63 -2.34
CA LEU A 116 -0.05 -4.68 -3.27
C LEU A 116 0.33 -3.27 -2.84
N ASP A 117 0.87 -2.51 -3.80
CA ASP A 117 1.31 -1.13 -3.58
C ASP A 117 0.26 -0.20 -4.19
N PHE A 118 -0.20 0.78 -3.39
CA PHE A 118 -1.20 1.77 -3.79
C PHE A 118 -0.63 3.18 -3.57
N MET A 119 -1.08 4.11 -4.40
CA MET A 119 -0.86 5.55 -4.22
C MET A 119 -2.20 6.19 -3.88
N ILE A 120 -2.20 7.07 -2.89
CA ILE A 120 -3.35 7.91 -2.53
C ILE A 120 -3.08 9.28 -3.14
N ASP A 121 -4.05 9.83 -3.86
CA ASP A 121 -3.97 11.17 -4.42
C ASP A 121 -4.68 12.19 -3.51
N GLU A 122 -4.85 13.41 -4.01
CA GLU A 122 -5.43 14.52 -3.25
C GLU A 122 -6.97 14.48 -3.18
N GLN A 123 -7.65 13.53 -3.87
CA GLN A 123 -9.11 13.51 -4.04
C GLN A 123 -9.86 12.63 -3.04
#